data_AF-A0A653EFM3-F1
#
_entry.id   AF-A0A653EFM3-F1
#
_cell.length_a   1.000
_cell.length_b   1.000
_cell.length_c   1.000
_cell.angle_alpha   90.00
_cell.angle_beta   90.00
_cell.angle_gamma   90.00
#
_symmetry.space_group_name_H-M   'P 1'
#
loop_
_entity.id
_entity.type
_entity.pdbx_description
1 polymer ?
#
loop_
_entity_poly.entity_id
_entity_poly.type
_entity_poly.pdbx_seq_one_letter_code
_entity_poly.pdbx_strand_id
1 'polypeptide(L)'
;MGMPRAFDESRADFSNVTTDEKLHIPHLLQKAFVGIDESGTEAAAVTPGLGGGLGSPERVAVDHPFLFAIVDKTGAVVFAGQVMDPR
;
A
#
# COMPACT_ATOMS: atom_id res chain seq x y z
N MET A 1 19.03 -1.66 1.53
CA MET A 1 18.64 -2.62 0.46
C MET A 1 19.82 -3.56 0.23
N GLY A 2 19.69 -4.86 0.53
CA GLY A 2 20.84 -5.77 0.76
C GLY A 2 20.91 -7.03 -0.10
N MET A 3 20.21 -7.11 -1.23
CA MET A 3 20.16 -8.32 -2.08
C MET A 3 20.69 -8.09 -3.51
N PRO A 4 21.93 -7.60 -3.72
CA PRO A 4 22.47 -7.38 -5.06
C PRO A 4 22.81 -8.70 -5.79
N ARG A 5 23.13 -9.76 -5.04
CA ARG A 5 23.59 -11.04 -5.60
C ARG A 5 22.54 -11.70 -6.49
N ALA A 6 21.27 -11.60 -6.13
CA ALA A 6 20.18 -12.20 -6.90
C ALA A 6 20.04 -11.59 -8.30
N PHE A 7 20.54 -10.36 -8.51
CA PHE A 7 20.48 -9.63 -9.77
C PHE A 7 21.80 -9.67 -10.56
N ASP A 8 22.81 -10.38 -10.05
CA ASP A 8 24.14 -10.49 -10.67
C ASP A 8 24.26 -11.82 -11.39
N GLU A 9 24.36 -11.78 -12.72
CA GLU A 9 24.46 -12.97 -13.57
C GLU A 9 25.61 -13.91 -13.18
N SER A 10 26.72 -13.35 -12.68
CA SER A 10 27.92 -14.13 -12.34
C SER A 10 27.90 -14.70 -10.91
N ARG A 11 27.16 -14.06 -10.00
CA ARG A 11 27.18 -14.37 -8.56
C ARG A 11 25.86 -14.90 -8.00
N ALA A 12 24.76 -14.83 -8.76
CA ALA A 12 23.47 -15.37 -8.35
C ALA A 12 23.55 -16.88 -8.08
N ASP A 13 22.86 -17.32 -7.03
CA ASP A 13 22.78 -18.73 -6.66
C ASP A 13 21.31 -19.11 -6.44
N PHE A 14 20.76 -19.82 -7.42
CA PHE A 14 19.41 -20.38 -7.41
C PHE A 14 19.45 -21.91 -7.49
N SER A 15 20.50 -22.53 -6.94
CA SER A 15 20.67 -24.00 -6.91
C SER A 15 19.53 -24.76 -6.21
N ASN A 16 18.81 -24.10 -5.29
CA ASN A 16 17.58 -24.63 -4.66
C ASN A 16 16.36 -24.63 -5.60
N VAL A 17 16.44 -23.98 -6.76
CA VAL A 17 15.41 -23.98 -7.81
C VAL A 17 15.79 -24.98 -8.92
N THR A 18 17.03 -24.89 -9.43
CA THR A 18 17.56 -25.81 -10.44
C THR A 18 19.09 -25.84 -10.39
N THR A 19 19.67 -26.96 -10.80
CA THR A 19 21.12 -27.13 -11.01
C THR A 19 21.50 -27.27 -12.49
N ASP A 20 20.53 -27.33 -13.38
CA ASP A 20 20.75 -27.61 -14.81
C ASP A 20 21.26 -26.37 -15.57
N GLU A 21 20.96 -25.16 -15.07
CA GLU A 21 21.35 -23.89 -15.67
C GLU A 21 21.64 -22.82 -14.62
N LYS A 22 22.34 -21.75 -15.03
CA LYS A 22 22.56 -20.58 -14.18
C LYS A 22 21.41 -19.60 -14.34
N LEU A 23 20.78 -19.23 -13.23
CA LEU A 23 19.69 -18.25 -13.19
C LEU A 23 20.12 -16.97 -12.48
N HIS A 24 19.53 -15.84 -12.87
CA HIS A 24 19.59 -14.57 -12.14
C HIS A 24 18.29 -13.77 -12.37
N ILE A 25 18.05 -12.74 -11.55
CA ILE A 25 16.91 -11.83 -11.71
C ILE A 25 17.37 -10.61 -12.52
N PRO A 26 16.98 -10.45 -13.80
CA PRO A 26 17.39 -9.28 -14.57
C PRO A 26 16.63 -8.02 -14.13
N HIS A 27 15.33 -8.15 -13.89
CA HIS A 27 14.45 -7.05 -13.46
C HIS A 27 13.36 -7.57 -12.52
N LEU A 28 12.99 -6.76 -11.54
CA LEU A 28 11.84 -6.98 -10.68
C LEU A 28 10.98 -5.72 -10.74
N LEU A 29 9.75 -5.85 -11.22
CA LEU A 29 8.83 -4.73 -11.44
C LEU A 29 7.51 -5.00 -10.71
N GLN A 30 7.01 -4.01 -9.98
CA GLN A 30 5.68 -4.03 -9.37
C GLN A 30 4.91 -2.80 -9.85
N LYS A 31 3.82 -3.03 -10.59
CA LYS A 31 2.89 -1.96 -11.00
C LYS A 31 1.63 -2.06 -10.16
N ALA A 32 1.27 -0.98 -9.49
CA ALA A 32 0.08 -0.87 -8.65
C ALA A 32 -0.73 0.35 -9.06
N PHE A 33 -2.05 0.26 -8.93
CA PHE A 33 -2.98 1.36 -9.13
C PHE A 33 -4.01 1.34 -8.00
N VAL A 34 -4.25 2.50 -7.41
CA VAL A 34 -5.30 2.69 -6.40
C VAL A 34 -6.17 3.83 -6.91
N GLY A 35 -7.41 3.51 -7.28
CA GLY A 35 -8.46 4.48 -7.55
C GLY A 35 -9.32 4.62 -6.30
N ILE A 36 -9.51 5.84 -5.82
CA ILE A 36 -10.42 6.15 -4.73
C ILE A 36 -11.58 6.92 -5.35
N ASP A 37 -12.79 6.40 -5.20
CA ASP A 37 -14.02 7.11 -5.53
C ASP A 37 -14.95 7.11 -4.32
N GLU A 38 -15.92 8.03 -4.33
CA GLU A 38 -16.87 8.24 -3.24
C GLU A 38 -17.83 7.03 -3.07
N SER A 39 -17.92 6.16 -4.08
CA SER A 39 -18.72 4.93 -4.04
C SER A 39 -17.99 3.73 -3.44
N GLY A 40 -16.65 3.70 -3.47
CA GLY A 40 -15.80 2.61 -2.98
C GLY A 40 -15.40 2.77 -1.52
N THR A 41 -15.61 3.93 -0.94
CA THR A 41 -15.58 4.20 0.50
C THR A 41 -16.72 5.17 0.82
N GLU A 42 -17.93 4.76 0.45
CA GLU A 42 -19.14 5.45 0.87
C GLU A 42 -19.16 5.40 2.40
N ALA A 43 -18.82 6.54 2.98
CA ALA A 43 -18.74 6.79 4.41
C ALA A 43 -20.10 6.48 5.03
N ALA A 44 -20.27 5.21 5.41
CA ALA A 44 -21.30 4.76 6.30
C ALA A 44 -21.28 5.65 7.55
N ALA A 45 -22.46 6.17 7.88
CA ALA A 45 -22.79 6.97 9.05
C ALA A 45 -22.52 8.49 8.97
N VAL A 46 -23.20 9.18 8.05
CA VAL A 46 -23.94 10.36 8.52
C VAL A 46 -25.06 9.86 9.41
N THR A 47 -24.79 9.63 10.70
CA THR A 47 -25.84 9.46 11.70
C THR A 47 -26.18 10.84 12.23
N PRO A 48 -27.34 11.44 11.88
CA PRO A 48 -27.80 12.62 12.58
C PRO A 48 -28.18 12.19 14.00
N GLY A 49 -27.27 12.42 14.95
CA GLY A 49 -27.54 12.26 16.37
C GLY A 49 -28.58 13.28 16.83
N LEU A 50 -29.86 12.92 16.77
CA LEU A 50 -30.91 13.52 17.58
C LEU A 50 -30.77 12.99 19.02
N GLY A 51 -29.82 13.53 19.77
CA GLY A 51 -29.59 13.14 21.16
C GLY A 51 -28.56 14.05 21.80
N GLY A 52 -28.98 14.80 22.81
CA GLY A 52 -28.21 15.90 23.40
C GLY A 52 -26.84 15.50 23.93
N GLY A 53 -25.89 16.44 23.84
CA GLY A 53 -24.71 16.47 24.70
C GLY A 53 -23.47 15.70 24.24
N LEU A 54 -23.23 15.58 22.94
CA LEU A 54 -21.91 15.19 22.42
C LEU A 54 -21.41 16.31 21.51
N GLY A 55 -20.21 16.82 21.78
CA GLY A 55 -19.59 17.91 21.02
C GLY A 55 -19.57 17.60 19.52
N SER A 56 -19.61 18.64 18.69
CA SER A 56 -19.54 18.49 17.23
C SER A 56 -18.35 17.61 16.85
N PRO A 57 -18.52 16.62 15.95
CA PRO A 57 -17.40 15.79 15.51
C PRO A 57 -16.31 16.71 14.94
N GLU A 58 -15.07 16.46 15.37
CA GLU A 58 -13.93 17.20 14.88
C GLU A 58 -13.77 16.94 13.38
N ARG A 59 -13.71 18.01 12.59
CA ARG A 59 -13.49 17.90 11.16
C ARG A 59 -12.01 17.66 10.92
N VAL A 60 -11.68 16.49 10.38
CA VAL A 60 -10.33 16.19 9.90
C VAL A 60 -10.26 16.50 8.42
N ALA A 61 -9.45 17.49 8.06
CA ALA A 61 -9.08 17.79 6.69
C ALA A 61 -7.68 17.23 6.41
N VAL A 62 -7.53 16.50 5.31
CA VAL A 62 -6.24 15.95 4.85
C VAL A 62 -5.84 16.69 3.58
N ASP A 63 -5.42 17.94 3.74
CA ASP A 63 -5.20 18.95 2.70
C ASP A 63 -3.71 19.18 2.35
N HIS A 64 -2.84 18.27 2.80
CA HIS A 64 -1.39 18.29 2.62
C HIS A 64 -0.86 16.85 2.50
N PRO A 65 0.40 16.63 2.05
CA PRO A 65 0.91 15.31 1.76
C PRO A 65 0.71 14.32 2.91
N PHE A 66 0.17 13.14 2.59
CA PHE A 66 -0.14 12.10 3.58
C PHE A 66 0.24 10.71 3.10
N LEU A 67 0.43 9.81 4.06
CA LEU A 67 0.63 8.38 3.83
C LEU A 67 -0.70 7.65 4.03
N PHE A 68 -0.94 6.62 3.23
CA PHE A 68 -2.05 5.70 3.42
C PHE A 68 -1.59 4.26 3.30
N ALA A 69 -2.34 3.36 3.94
CA ALA A 69 -2.18 1.92 3.80
C ALA A 69 -3.55 1.26 3.75
N ILE A 70 -3.69 0.24 2.89
CA ILE A 70 -4.81 -0.69 2.91
C ILE A 70 -4.31 -1.93 3.62
N VAL A 71 -5.02 -2.33 4.67
CA VAL A 71 -4.60 -3.41 5.58
C VAL A 71 -5.71 -4.46 5.65
N ASP A 72 -5.35 -5.73 5.49
CA ASP A 72 -6.26 -6.85 5.72
C ASP A 72 -6.48 -7.11 7.23
N LYS A 73 -7.50 -7.88 7.59
CA LYS A 73 -7.82 -8.32 8.95
C LYS A 73 -6.67 -9.05 9.65
N THR A 74 -5.75 -9.63 8.88
CA THR A 74 -4.52 -10.24 9.41
C THR A 74 -3.47 -9.22 9.87
N GLY A 75 -3.65 -7.93 9.56
CA GLY A 75 -2.66 -6.88 9.75
C GLY A 75 -1.68 -6.74 8.57
N ALA A 76 -1.83 -7.55 7.52
CA ALA A 76 -0.99 -7.44 6.32
C ALA A 76 -1.29 -6.16 5.55
N VAL A 77 -0.25 -5.38 5.26
CA VAL A 77 -0.33 -4.21 4.38
C VAL A 77 -0.39 -4.69 2.92
N VAL A 78 -1.56 -4.56 2.30
CA VAL A 78 -1.78 -4.96 0.91
C VAL A 78 -1.44 -3.84 -0.08
N PHE A 79 -1.58 -2.59 0.37
CA PHE A 79 -1.10 -1.40 -0.34
C PHE A 79 -0.54 -0.40 0.66
N ALA A 80 0.54 0.29 0.29
CA ALA A 80 1.03 1.47 0.97
C ALA A 80 1.39 2.51 -0.09
N GLY A 81 1.06 3.76 0.19
CA GLY A 81 1.31 4.84 -0.75
C GLY A 81 1.37 6.19 -0.07
N GLN A 82 1.78 7.17 -0.85
CA GLN A 82 1.79 8.57 -0.47
C GLN A 82 0.96 9.36 -1.48
N VAL A 83 0.16 10.30 -1.00
CA VAL A 83 -0.47 11.34 -1.82
C VAL A 83 0.32 12.61 -1.59
N MET A 84 0.96 13.12 -2.64
CA MET A 84 1.83 14.30 -2.56
C MET A 84 1.12 15.61 -2.87
N ASP A 85 -0.01 15.56 -3.58
CA ASP A 85 -0.80 16.74 -3.94
C ASP A 85 -2.30 16.40 -3.78
N PRO A 86 -2.88 16.59 -2.58
CA PRO A 86 -4.24 16.18 -2.25
C PRO A 86 -5.31 17.25 -2.60
N ARG A 87 -5.17 17.89 -3.76
CA ARG A 87 -6.05 18.99 -4.20
C ARG A 87 -7.13 18.56 -5.18
#